data_AF-A0AA92CJF8-F1
#
_entry.id   AF-A0AA92CJF8-F1
#
_cell.length_a   1.000
_cell.length_b   1.000
_cell.length_c   1.000
_cell.angle_alpha   90.00
_cell.angle_beta   90.00
_cell.angle_gamma   90.00
#
_symmetry.space_group_name_H-M   'P 1'
#
loop_
_entity.id
_entity.type
_entity.pdbx_description
1 polymer ?
#
loop_
_entity_poly.entity_id
_entity_poly.type
_entity_poly.pdbx_seq_one_letter_code
_entity_poly.pdbx_strand_id
1 'polypeptide(L)'
;MSMGAQKGPVIAVVGPSGVGKDSLMEGLRQADPGIKLMRRVITRAPEAGGEDYTPVTEAAFLDLAGKGAFALHWPAHGLHYGIPKEIESLRVGATAVLVNLSRGVLLEAQDAFDDFRILSVTARPEVLAARLAARGREDAAEVQRRLARAVKPLPAGLAEVHEIDNSGDLSAAVTTALRVLQPVRV
;
A
#
# COMPACT_ATOMS: atom_id res chain seq x y z
N MET A 1 3.79 -7.78 35.30
CA MET A 1 3.35 -6.75 34.33
C MET A 1 3.09 -7.46 33.02
N SER A 2 1.84 -7.49 32.55
CA SER A 2 1.52 -8.09 31.26
C SER A 2 2.21 -7.24 30.19
N MET A 3 3.23 -7.78 29.51
CA MET A 3 3.68 -7.18 28.24
C MET A 3 2.47 -7.25 27.32
N GLY A 4 1.76 -6.13 27.17
CA GLY A 4 0.72 -6.00 26.15
C GLY A 4 1.32 -6.50 24.84
N ALA A 5 0.63 -7.42 24.17
CA ALA A 5 1.17 -8.07 22.99
C ALA A 5 1.65 -7.00 21.99
N GLN A 6 2.94 -7.04 21.66
CA GLN A 6 3.58 -6.01 20.85
C GLN A 6 2.89 -5.95 19.48
N LYS A 7 2.46 -4.74 19.08
CA LYS A 7 1.88 -4.49 17.77
C LYS A 7 3.01 -4.25 16.76
N GLY A 8 2.89 -4.86 15.58
CA GLY A 8 3.74 -4.54 14.45
C GLY A 8 3.39 -3.18 13.84
N PRO A 9 4.36 -2.48 13.23
CA PRO A 9 4.17 -1.23 12.52
C PRO A 9 3.22 -1.37 11.33
N VAL A 10 2.52 -0.28 11.02
CA VAL A 10 1.76 -0.12 9.78
C VAL A 10 2.69 0.41 8.71
N ILE A 11 2.83 -0.36 7.62
CA ILE A 11 3.72 -0.01 6.51
C ILE A 11 2.88 0.32 5.28
N ALA A 12 2.83 1.60 4.92
CA ALA A 12 2.24 2.01 3.65
C ALA A 12 3.15 1.62 2.48
N VAL A 13 2.59 0.87 1.54
CA VAL A 13 3.22 0.60 0.25
C VAL A 13 2.61 1.54 -0.78
N VAL A 14 3.41 2.49 -1.25
CA VAL A 14 3.01 3.53 -2.19
C VAL A 14 3.89 3.50 -3.44
N GLY A 15 3.36 3.91 -4.58
CA GLY A 15 4.09 3.90 -5.83
C GLY A 15 3.16 3.96 -7.04
N PRO A 16 3.67 4.26 -8.24
CA PRO A 16 2.85 4.39 -9.44
C PRO A 16 2.10 3.11 -9.79
N SER A 17 1.07 3.24 -10.64
CA SER A 17 0.43 2.07 -11.24
C SER A 17 1.43 1.30 -12.09
N GLY A 18 1.39 -0.03 -12.06
CA GLY A 18 2.34 -0.87 -12.81
C GLY A 18 3.73 -1.05 -12.18
N VAL A 19 4.01 -0.42 -11.03
CA VAL A 19 5.32 -0.52 -10.35
C VAL A 19 5.55 -1.88 -9.68
N GLY A 20 4.52 -2.70 -9.51
CA GLY A 20 4.63 -4.04 -8.90
C GLY A 20 4.45 -4.08 -7.38
N LYS A 21 3.70 -3.13 -6.78
CA LYS A 21 3.41 -3.10 -5.33
C LYS A 21 2.86 -4.42 -4.80
N ASP A 22 1.86 -4.98 -5.48
CA ASP A 22 1.17 -6.18 -5.01
C ASP A 22 2.12 -7.39 -5.02
N SER A 23 2.96 -7.51 -6.05
CA SER A 23 4.00 -8.54 -6.13
C SER A 23 5.08 -8.36 -5.05
N LEU A 24 5.47 -7.11 -4.75
CA LEU A 24 6.43 -6.82 -3.68
C LEU A 24 5.83 -7.17 -2.30
N MET A 25 4.60 -6.75 -2.04
CA MET A 25 3.88 -7.06 -0.80
C MET A 25 3.73 -8.56 -0.58
N GLU A 26 3.37 -9.30 -1.63
CA GLU A 26 3.25 -10.76 -1.55
C GLU A 26 4.63 -11.42 -1.35
N GLY A 27 5.67 -10.96 -2.05
CA GLY A 27 7.03 -11.44 -1.84
C GLY A 27 7.55 -11.20 -0.42
N LEU A 28 7.23 -10.06 0.17
CA LEU A 28 7.54 -9.74 1.57
C LEU A 28 6.83 -10.70 2.55
N ARG A 29 5.52 -10.92 2.35
CA ARG A 29 4.73 -11.86 3.15
C ARG A 29 5.25 -13.31 3.06
N GLN A 30 5.70 -13.73 1.87
CA GLN A 30 6.27 -15.06 1.66
C GLN A 30 7.64 -15.23 2.35
N ALA A 31 8.46 -14.18 2.36
CA ALA A 31 9.78 -14.21 2.97
C ALA A 31 9.74 -14.11 4.51
N ASP A 32 8.74 -13.43 5.08
CA ASP A 32 8.50 -13.37 6.52
C ASP A 32 7.00 -13.60 6.83
N PRO A 33 6.61 -14.79 7.35
CA PRO A 33 5.22 -15.09 7.73
C PRO A 33 4.64 -14.17 8.82
N GLY A 34 5.49 -13.44 9.56
CA GLY A 34 5.10 -12.41 10.53
C GLY A 34 4.61 -11.12 9.86
N ILE A 35 4.96 -10.87 8.60
CA ILE A 35 4.40 -9.78 7.80
C ILE A 35 2.98 -10.15 7.36
N LYS A 36 2.02 -9.27 7.61
CA LYS A 36 0.61 -9.44 7.21
C LYS A 36 0.23 -8.42 6.14
N LEU A 37 -0.78 -8.75 5.34
CA LEU A 37 -1.34 -7.85 4.33
C LEU A 37 -2.72 -7.38 4.77
N MET A 38 -2.95 -6.07 4.76
CA MET A 38 -4.27 -5.52 5.03
C MET A 38 -5.07 -5.41 3.73
N ARG A 39 -6.23 -6.06 3.70
CA ARG A 39 -7.20 -5.90 2.62
C ARG A 39 -7.96 -4.59 2.80
N ARG A 40 -8.03 -3.79 1.75
CA ARG A 40 -8.79 -2.54 1.74
C ARG A 40 -10.27 -2.81 1.47
N VAL A 41 -11.14 -1.95 1.96
CA VAL A 41 -12.54 -1.88 1.51
C VAL A 41 -12.63 -0.79 0.45
N ILE A 42 -13.15 -1.10 -0.74
CA ILE A 42 -13.14 -0.17 -1.88
C ILE A 42 -14.47 -0.22 -2.60
N THR A 43 -14.96 0.93 -3.09
CA THR A 43 -16.19 1.01 -3.90
C THR A 43 -15.99 0.66 -5.38
N ARG A 44 -14.84 0.09 -5.73
CA ARG A 44 -14.54 -0.38 -7.08
C ARG A 44 -15.35 -1.65 -7.36
N ALA A 45 -15.92 -1.71 -8.56
CA ALA A 45 -16.66 -2.88 -8.99
C ALA A 45 -15.76 -4.14 -9.02
N PRO A 46 -16.18 -5.29 -8.46
CA PRO A 46 -15.37 -6.51 -8.37
C PRO A 46 -14.76 -6.95 -9.71
N GLU A 47 -15.53 -6.83 -10.78
CA GLU A 47 -15.20 -7.22 -12.15
C GLU A 47 -14.08 -6.38 -12.79
N ALA A 48 -13.76 -5.20 -12.24
CA ALA A 48 -12.64 -4.38 -12.71
C ALA A 48 -11.26 -5.02 -12.39
N GLY A 49 -11.25 -6.04 -11.52
CA GLY A 49 -10.04 -6.69 -11.02
C GLY A 49 -9.11 -5.72 -10.28
N GLY A 50 -7.86 -6.13 -10.06
CA GLY A 50 -6.85 -5.33 -9.37
C GLY A 50 -6.17 -6.11 -8.25
N GLU A 51 -5.79 -5.40 -7.20
CA GLU A 51 -5.28 -6.01 -5.96
C GLU A 51 -6.34 -6.90 -5.29
N ASP A 52 -5.97 -7.58 -4.20
CA ASP A 52 -6.93 -8.23 -3.32
C ASP A 52 -7.57 -7.20 -2.36
N TYR A 53 -8.87 -6.95 -2.53
CA TYR A 53 -9.66 -6.00 -1.74
C TYR A 53 -11.08 -6.52 -1.47
N THR A 54 -11.77 -5.90 -0.52
CA THR A 54 -13.18 -6.14 -0.22
C THR A 54 -14.04 -5.12 -1.00
N PRO A 55 -14.75 -5.53 -2.06
CA PRO A 55 -15.63 -4.63 -2.81
C PRO A 55 -16.91 -4.35 -2.04
N VAL A 56 -17.37 -3.10 -2.04
CA VAL A 56 -18.66 -2.67 -1.48
C VAL A 56 -19.33 -1.65 -2.39
N THR A 57 -20.64 -1.45 -2.26
CA THR A 57 -21.30 -0.31 -2.90
C THR A 57 -20.93 0.98 -2.19
N GLU A 58 -21.11 2.13 -2.85
CA GLU A 58 -20.91 3.43 -2.21
C GLU A 58 -21.82 3.63 -0.99
N ALA A 59 -23.10 3.25 -1.10
CA ALA A 59 -24.04 3.32 0.02
C ALA A 59 -23.58 2.49 1.23
N ALA A 60 -23.08 1.26 0.99
CA ALA A 60 -22.55 0.41 2.04
C ALA A 60 -21.26 0.98 2.64
N PHE A 61 -20.39 1.57 1.82
CA PHE A 61 -19.18 2.23 2.30
C PHE A 61 -19.50 3.39 3.24
N LEU A 62 -20.44 4.25 2.86
CA LEU A 62 -20.86 5.41 3.66
C LEU A 62 -21.50 4.98 4.97
N ASP A 63 -22.30 3.91 4.97
CA ASP A 63 -22.85 3.31 6.19
C ASP A 63 -21.76 2.77 7.13
N LEU A 64 -20.77 2.04 6.59
CA LEU A 64 -19.61 1.56 7.35
C LEU A 64 -18.79 2.73 7.93
N ALA A 65 -18.56 3.77 7.14
CA ALA A 65 -17.86 4.98 7.60
C ALA A 65 -18.64 5.68 8.72
N GLY A 66 -19.96 5.85 8.57
CA GLY A 66 -20.84 6.45 9.58
C GLY A 66 -20.90 5.65 10.88
N LYS A 67 -20.70 4.33 10.82
CA LYS A 67 -20.56 3.44 11.99
C LYS A 67 -19.15 3.42 12.58
N GLY A 68 -18.20 4.16 12.00
CA GLY A 68 -16.82 4.19 12.44
C GLY A 68 -16.09 2.86 12.25
N ALA A 69 -16.39 2.11 11.17
CA ALA A 69 -15.77 0.81 10.89
C ALA A 69 -14.32 0.91 10.38
N PHE A 70 -13.88 2.09 9.95
CA PHE A 70 -12.54 2.31 9.39
C PHE A 70 -11.61 2.96 10.40
N ALA A 71 -10.34 2.51 10.40
CA ALA A 71 -9.22 3.22 11.02
C ALA A 71 -8.81 4.43 10.18
N LEU A 72 -8.94 4.34 8.85
CA LEU A 72 -8.68 5.40 7.89
C LEU A 72 -9.59 5.23 6.69
N HIS A 73 -10.19 6.30 6.16
CA HIS A 73 -10.91 6.25 4.88
C HIS A 73 -10.77 7.56 4.11
N TRP A 74 -10.74 7.47 2.78
CA TRP A 74 -10.58 8.63 1.89
C TRP A 74 -11.23 8.41 0.52
N PRO A 75 -11.69 9.49 -0.14
CA PRO A 75 -12.07 9.45 -1.55
C PRO A 75 -10.84 9.60 -2.46
N ALA A 76 -10.81 8.87 -3.57
CA ALA A 76 -9.84 9.10 -4.65
C ALA A 76 -10.40 8.63 -6.00
N HIS A 77 -10.19 9.41 -7.06
CA HIS A 77 -10.59 9.04 -8.43
C HIS A 77 -12.07 8.63 -8.58
N GLY A 78 -12.98 9.26 -7.83
CA GLY A 78 -14.41 8.93 -7.85
C GLY A 78 -14.78 7.63 -7.12
N LEU A 79 -13.86 7.05 -6.36
CA LEU A 79 -14.06 5.88 -5.52
C LEU A 79 -13.75 6.21 -4.06
N HIS A 80 -14.25 5.38 -3.15
CA HIS A 80 -13.93 5.43 -1.73
C HIS A 80 -13.04 4.24 -1.35
N TYR A 81 -12.11 4.50 -0.45
CA TYR A 81 -11.13 3.54 0.05
C TYR A 81 -11.13 3.59 1.58
N GLY A 82 -11.10 2.42 2.21
CA GLY A 82 -11.10 2.30 3.66
C GLY A 82 -10.10 1.25 4.12
N ILE A 83 -9.41 1.54 5.22
CA ILE A 83 -8.66 0.60 6.03
C ILE A 83 -9.53 0.21 7.22
N PRO A 84 -10.04 -1.02 7.26
CA PRO A 84 -10.88 -1.50 8.36
C PRO A 84 -10.14 -1.46 9.72
N LYS A 85 -10.88 -1.24 10.82
CA LYS A 85 -10.33 -1.23 12.20
C LYS A 85 -9.69 -2.56 12.61
N GLU A 86 -10.00 -3.63 11.90
CA GLU A 86 -9.38 -4.94 11.99
C GLU A 86 -7.85 -4.89 11.81
N ILE A 87 -7.31 -3.81 11.23
CA ILE A 87 -5.86 -3.58 11.23
C ILE A 87 -5.26 -3.63 12.63
N GLU A 88 -5.99 -3.16 13.66
CA GLU A 88 -5.49 -3.11 15.03
C GLU A 88 -5.29 -4.50 15.65
N SER A 89 -6.19 -5.45 15.34
CA SER A 89 -6.04 -6.84 15.78
C SER A 89 -5.03 -7.58 14.91
N LEU A 90 -4.97 -7.28 13.61
CA LEU A 90 -4.00 -7.88 12.68
C LEU A 90 -2.55 -7.56 13.04
N ARG A 91 -2.31 -6.40 13.66
CA ARG A 91 -0.98 -5.96 14.12
C ARG A 91 -0.47 -6.73 15.34
N VAL A 92 -1.35 -7.34 16.13
CA VAL A 92 -0.94 -8.01 17.38
C VAL A 92 -0.07 -9.23 17.06
N GLY A 93 1.20 -9.19 17.50
CA GLY A 93 2.16 -10.26 17.23
C GLY A 93 2.66 -10.35 15.78
N ALA A 94 2.35 -9.37 14.94
CA ALA A 94 2.87 -9.27 13.58
C ALA A 94 4.26 -8.60 13.56
N THR A 95 5.13 -8.99 12.64
CA THR A 95 6.36 -8.25 12.33
C THR A 95 6.03 -6.88 11.76
N ALA A 96 5.04 -6.81 10.86
CA ALA A 96 4.53 -5.60 10.24
C ALA A 96 3.19 -5.89 9.54
N VAL A 97 2.39 -4.85 9.30
CA VAL A 97 1.19 -4.94 8.47
C VAL A 97 1.35 -4.03 7.26
N LEU A 98 1.41 -4.61 6.06
CA LEU A 98 1.54 -3.86 4.81
C LEU A 98 0.16 -3.42 4.31
N VAL A 99 0.06 -2.15 3.93
CA VAL A 99 -1.16 -1.52 3.43
C VAL A 99 -0.87 -0.79 2.13
N ASN A 100 -1.56 -1.15 1.05
CA ASN A 100 -1.48 -0.39 -0.20
C ASN A 100 -2.18 0.97 0.02
N LEU A 101 -1.48 2.10 -0.09
CA LEU A 101 -2.06 3.43 0.13
C LEU A 101 -1.86 4.38 -1.06
N SER A 102 -2.70 5.41 -1.10
CA SER A 102 -2.58 6.51 -2.05
C SER A 102 -1.64 7.59 -1.51
N ARG A 103 -0.87 8.26 -2.38
CA ARG A 103 0.04 9.34 -1.96
C ARG A 103 -0.65 10.45 -1.16
N GLY A 104 -1.89 10.78 -1.55
CA GLY A 104 -2.66 11.86 -0.96
C GLY A 104 -3.20 11.58 0.44
N VAL A 105 -3.10 10.36 0.95
CA VAL A 105 -3.59 10.00 2.30
C VAL A 105 -2.46 9.68 3.28
N LEU A 106 -1.19 9.88 2.88
CA LEU A 106 -0.05 9.45 3.69
C LEU A 106 0.13 10.26 4.97
N LEU A 107 -0.23 11.55 4.95
CA LEU A 107 -0.15 12.39 6.15
C LEU A 107 -1.25 12.01 7.15
N GLU A 108 -2.50 11.83 6.69
CA GLU A 108 -3.57 11.37 7.56
C GLU A 108 -3.32 9.96 8.10
N ALA A 109 -2.70 9.08 7.30
CA ALA A 109 -2.29 7.76 7.75
C ALA A 109 -1.18 7.82 8.82
N GLN A 110 -0.22 8.74 8.68
CA GLN A 110 0.81 8.96 9.69
C GLN A 110 0.20 9.46 11.01
N ASP A 111 -0.79 10.36 10.95
CA ASP A 111 -1.48 10.85 12.14
C ASP A 111 -2.36 9.77 12.80
N ALA A 112 -2.82 8.78 12.02
CA ALA A 112 -3.65 7.68 12.51
C ALA A 112 -2.86 6.53 13.16
N PHE A 113 -1.55 6.40 12.86
CA PHE A 113 -0.71 5.29 13.33
C PHE A 113 0.65 5.80 13.82
N ASP A 114 0.91 5.72 15.13
CA ASP A 114 2.15 6.22 15.75
C ASP A 114 3.45 5.56 15.24
N ASP A 115 3.35 4.34 14.72
CA ASP A 115 4.46 3.52 14.20
C ASP A 115 4.38 3.33 12.67
N PHE A 116 3.86 4.36 11.98
CA PHE A 116 3.71 4.38 10.54
C PHE A 116 5.03 4.52 9.80
N ARG A 117 5.22 3.67 8.77
CA ARG A 117 6.36 3.76 7.84
C ARG A 117 5.91 3.64 6.41
N ILE A 118 6.74 4.08 5.48
CA ILE A 118 6.39 4.11 4.06
C ILE A 118 7.46 3.38 3.24
N LEU A 119 7.04 2.42 2.44
CA LEU A 119 7.80 1.90 1.30
C LEU A 119 7.35 2.62 0.03
N SER A 120 8.19 3.53 -0.45
CA SER A 120 8.02 4.22 -1.73
C SER A 120 8.60 3.37 -2.86
N VAL A 121 7.76 2.59 -3.51
CA VAL A 121 8.16 1.71 -4.61
C VAL A 121 8.28 2.51 -5.89
N THR A 122 9.46 2.48 -6.49
CA THR A 122 9.80 3.17 -7.74
C THR A 122 10.18 2.15 -8.82
N ALA A 123 10.16 2.60 -10.07
CA ALA A 123 10.77 1.88 -11.18
C ALA A 123 11.12 2.89 -12.28
N ARG A 124 12.13 2.58 -13.10
CA ARG A 124 12.52 3.42 -14.22
C ARG A 124 11.34 3.61 -15.20
N PRO A 125 11.17 4.80 -15.81
CA PRO A 125 10.03 5.10 -16.67
C PRO A 125 9.82 4.09 -17.81
N GLU A 126 10.90 3.61 -18.43
CA GLU A 126 10.85 2.63 -19.51
C GLU A 126 10.34 1.26 -19.03
N VAL A 127 10.65 0.86 -17.80
CA VAL A 127 10.15 -0.39 -17.18
C VAL A 127 8.66 -0.25 -16.87
N LEU A 128 8.23 0.89 -16.32
CA LEU A 128 6.82 1.17 -16.08
C LEU A 128 6.01 1.17 -17.39
N ALA A 129 6.53 1.81 -18.44
CA ALA A 129 5.89 1.85 -19.74
C ALA A 129 5.71 0.44 -20.32
N ALA A 130 6.76 -0.39 -20.28
CA ALA A 130 6.71 -1.77 -20.75
C ALA A 130 5.69 -2.61 -19.96
N ARG A 131 5.66 -2.48 -18.63
CA ARG A 131 4.72 -3.21 -17.76
C ARG A 131 3.26 -2.80 -17.99
N LEU A 132 3.01 -1.49 -18.16
CA LEU A 132 1.66 -0.99 -18.47
C LEU A 132 1.19 -1.47 -19.84
N ALA A 133 2.06 -1.38 -20.86
CA ALA A 133 1.76 -1.87 -22.21
C ALA A 133 1.46 -3.38 -22.23
N ALA A 134 2.27 -4.18 -21.53
CA ALA A 134 2.08 -5.65 -21.45
C ALA A 134 0.76 -6.07 -20.79
N ARG A 135 0.16 -5.20 -19.96
CA ARG A 135 -1.13 -5.50 -19.30
C ARG A 135 -2.32 -5.38 -20.26
N GLY A 136 -2.17 -4.64 -21.36
CA GLY A 136 -3.17 -4.51 -22.42
C GLY A 136 -4.48 -3.83 -22.01
N ARG A 137 -4.51 -3.11 -20.87
CA ARG A 137 -5.73 -2.42 -20.38
C ARG A 137 -5.77 -0.94 -20.73
N GLU A 138 -4.65 -0.40 -21.22
CA GLU A 138 -4.44 1.02 -21.44
C GLU A 138 -4.04 1.27 -22.90
N ASP A 139 -4.60 2.32 -23.51
CA ASP A 139 -4.08 2.85 -24.77
C ASP A 139 -2.78 3.66 -24.55
N ALA A 140 -2.08 4.00 -25.63
CA ALA A 140 -0.82 4.73 -25.54
C ALA A 140 -0.95 6.09 -24.83
N ALA A 141 -2.07 6.79 -25.00
CA ALA A 141 -2.32 8.07 -24.34
C ALA A 141 -2.53 7.89 -22.83
N GLU A 142 -3.18 6.81 -22.42
CA GLU A 142 -3.38 6.45 -21.02
C GLU A 142 -2.08 6.03 -20.34
N VAL A 143 -1.22 5.27 -21.03
CA VAL A 143 0.13 4.96 -20.54
C VAL A 143 0.90 6.25 -20.27
N GLN A 144 0.91 7.20 -21.21
CA GLN A 144 1.58 8.50 -21.02
C GLN A 144 0.99 9.29 -19.84
N ARG A 145 -0.33 9.35 -19.70
CA ARG A 145 -0.99 9.98 -18.53
C ARG A 145 -0.57 9.33 -17.21
N ARG A 146 -0.43 8.00 -17.17
CA ARG A 146 -0.01 7.26 -15.98
C ARG A 146 1.45 7.50 -15.64
N LEU A 147 2.33 7.54 -16.64
CA LEU A 147 3.74 7.88 -16.47
C LEU A 147 3.92 9.32 -15.94
N ALA A 148 3.18 10.30 -16.47
CA ALA A 148 3.23 11.67 -15.96
C ALA A 148 2.81 11.77 -14.48
N ARG A 149 1.84 10.96 -14.03
CA ARG A 149 1.47 10.86 -12.61
C ARG A 149 2.53 10.18 -11.75
N ALA A 150 3.35 9.30 -12.33
CA ALA A 150 4.39 8.59 -11.58
C ALA A 150 5.43 9.54 -10.99
N VAL A 151 5.71 10.66 -11.68
CA VAL A 151 6.75 11.66 -11.33
C VAL A 151 6.35 12.56 -10.15
N LYS A 152 5.09 12.52 -9.68
CA LYS A 152 4.68 13.36 -8.55
C LYS A 152 5.40 12.94 -7.26
N PRO A 153 6.07 13.87 -6.55
CA PRO A 153 6.73 13.57 -5.29
C PRO A 153 5.72 13.19 -4.21
N LEU A 154 6.20 12.53 -3.15
CA LEU A 154 5.41 12.31 -1.95
C LEU A 154 5.18 13.66 -1.21
N PRO A 155 4.12 13.77 -0.40
CA PRO A 155 3.93 14.92 0.47
C PRO A 155 5.15 15.19 1.35
N ALA A 156 5.45 16.48 1.61
CA ALA A 156 6.42 16.85 2.62
C ALA A 156 5.86 16.55 4.03
N GLY A 157 6.73 16.32 5.02
CA GLY A 157 6.34 16.06 6.42
C GLY A 157 6.17 14.58 6.80
N LEU A 158 6.47 13.66 5.88
CA LEU A 158 6.49 12.22 6.16
C LEU A 158 7.75 11.86 6.95
N ALA A 159 7.58 11.16 8.07
CA ALA A 159 8.63 10.90 9.05
C ALA A 159 9.59 9.77 8.61
N GLU A 160 9.06 8.65 8.12
CA GLU A 160 9.85 7.46 7.79
C GLU A 160 9.51 6.94 6.39
N VAL A 161 10.31 7.34 5.39
CA VAL A 161 10.15 6.94 3.99
C VAL A 161 11.39 6.17 3.52
N HIS A 162 11.16 4.95 3.02
CA HIS A 162 12.18 4.10 2.42
C HIS A 162 11.88 3.90 0.93
N GLU A 163 12.82 4.26 0.06
CA GLU A 163 12.66 4.07 -1.38
C GLU A 163 13.09 2.65 -1.79
N ILE A 164 12.26 1.97 -2.58
CA ILE A 164 12.51 0.62 -3.10
C ILE A 164 12.44 0.64 -4.62
N ASP A 165 13.59 0.51 -5.29
CA ASP A 165 13.64 0.36 -6.74
C ASP A 165 13.22 -1.05 -7.16
N ASN A 166 12.10 -1.15 -7.87
CA ASN A 166 11.58 -2.38 -8.47
C ASN A 166 11.72 -2.42 -10.00
N SER A 167 12.79 -1.82 -10.52
CA SER A 167 13.11 -1.85 -11.96
C SER A 167 13.74 -3.17 -12.42
N GLY A 168 14.43 -3.87 -11.52
CA GLY A 168 15.12 -5.14 -11.79
C GLY A 168 14.33 -6.35 -11.31
N ASP A 169 15.05 -7.33 -10.78
CA ASP A 169 14.47 -8.56 -10.25
C ASP A 169 13.66 -8.30 -8.97
N LEU A 170 12.45 -8.86 -8.94
CA LEU A 170 11.54 -8.72 -7.79
C LEU A 170 12.18 -9.24 -6.49
N SER A 171 12.96 -10.32 -6.55
CA SER A 171 13.64 -10.90 -5.38
C SER A 171 14.66 -9.94 -4.76
N ALA A 172 15.34 -9.13 -5.58
CA ALA A 172 16.26 -8.11 -5.12
C ALA A 172 15.52 -6.95 -4.43
N ALA A 173 14.38 -6.53 -4.99
CA ALA A 173 13.50 -5.52 -4.38
C ALA A 173 12.93 -6.01 -3.05
N VAL A 174 12.46 -7.26 -2.97
CA VAL A 174 11.98 -7.90 -1.73
C VAL A 174 13.09 -7.96 -0.68
N THR A 175 14.30 -8.38 -1.05
CA THR A 175 15.45 -8.44 -0.13
C THR A 175 15.81 -7.07 0.43
N THR A 176 15.79 -6.04 -0.42
CA THR A 176 16.03 -4.66 -0.02
C THR A 176 14.94 -4.16 0.93
N ALA A 177 13.68 -4.42 0.59
CA ALA A 177 12.53 -4.05 1.41
C ALA A 177 12.54 -4.76 2.79
N LEU A 178 12.93 -6.04 2.87
CA LEU A 178 13.07 -6.74 4.16
C LEU A 178 14.15 -6.08 5.03
N ARG A 179 15.27 -5.66 4.44
CA ARG A 179 16.37 -5.04 5.19
C ARG A 179 15.95 -3.74 5.86
N VAL A 180 15.12 -2.93 5.21
CA VAL A 180 14.61 -1.68 5.79
C VAL A 180 13.50 -1.91 6.82
N LEU A 181 12.76 -3.02 6.71
CA LEU A 181 11.70 -3.37 7.65
C LEU A 181 12.20 -4.05 8.92
N GLN A 182 13.34 -4.75 8.86
CA GLN A 182 13.95 -5.36 10.04
C GLN A 182 14.44 -4.27 11.00
N PRO A 183 14.22 -4.44 12.32
CA PRO A 183 14.81 -3.54 13.29
C PRO A 183 16.33 -3.55 13.14
N VAL A 184 16.96 -2.37 13.19
CA VAL A 184 18.42 -2.27 13.30
C VAL A 184 18.80 -3.07 14.55
N ARG A 185 19.45 -4.21 14.35
CA ARG A 185 20.09 -4.93 15.46
C ARG A 185 21.27 -4.06 15.89
N VAL A 186 21.08 -3.30 16.96
CA VAL A 186 22.16 -2.65 17.71
C VAL A 186 22.87 -3.71 18.53
#